data_AF-A0A6C0KW37-F1
#
_entry.id   AF-A0A6C0KW37-F1
#
_cell.length_a   1.000
_cell.length_b   1.000
_cell.length_c   1.000
_cell.angle_alpha   90.00
_cell.angle_beta   90.00
_cell.angle_gamma   90.00
#
_symmetry.space_group_name_H-M   'P 1'
#
loop_
_entity.id
_entity.type
_entity.pdbx_description
1 polymer ?
#
loop_
_entity_poly.entity_id
_entity_poly.type
_entity_poly.pdbx_seq_one_letter_code
_entity_poly.pdbx_strand_id
1 'polypeptide(L)'
;MPTWFPWIFVGGLIFILLSFIGAKYKDKEYKNIQFLQDFISGAIMIGFTGVLVPDLFPVLEIPSLPSLSSMPSLSAEGGGSDMELQVGPPRLFGR
;
A
#
# COMPACT_ATOMS: atom_id res chain seq x y z
N MET A 1 -12.68 6.31 2.30
CA MET A 1 -11.92 5.89 3.50
C MET A 1 -10.89 6.98 3.77
N PRO A 2 -10.56 7.34 5.02
CA PRO A 2 -9.52 8.32 5.28
C PRO A 2 -8.20 7.88 4.65
N THR A 3 -7.48 8.82 4.02
CA THR A 3 -6.25 8.53 3.27
C THR A 3 -5.18 7.85 4.12
N TRP A 4 -5.13 8.15 5.42
CA TRP A 4 -4.23 7.55 6.41
C TRP A 4 -4.60 6.13 6.84
N PHE A 5 -5.83 5.66 6.60
CA PHE A 5 -6.30 4.37 7.12
C PHE A 5 -5.53 3.16 6.55
N PRO A 6 -5.27 3.05 5.24
CA PRO A 6 -4.43 1.97 4.69
C PRO A 6 -2.99 2.00 5.22
N TRP A 7 -2.48 3.20 5.54
CA TRP A 7 -1.12 3.37 6.05
C TRP A 7 -0.93 2.81 7.46
N ILE A 8 -2.00 2.60 8.23
CA ILE A 8 -1.95 1.91 9.53
C ILE A 8 -1.37 0.50 9.37
N PHE A 9 -1.80 -0.22 8.33
CA PHE A 9 -1.28 -1.56 8.06
C PHE A 9 0.19 -1.52 7.63
N VAL A 10 0.54 -0.60 6.73
CA VAL A 10 1.91 -0.43 6.23
C VAL A 10 2.86 -0.08 7.38
N GLY A 11 2.49 0.88 8.22
CA GLY A 11 3.32 1.30 9.35
C GLY A 11 3.38 0.27 10.48
N GLY A 12 2.30 -0.46 10.74
CA GLY A 12 2.33 -1.61 11.65
C GLY A 12 3.32 -2.68 11.19
N LEU A 13 3.35 -2.98 9.88
CA LEU A 13 4.28 -3.94 9.30
C LEU A 13 5.75 -3.46 9.39
N ILE A 14 5.99 -2.17 9.13
CA ILE A 14 7.31 -1.56 9.28
C ILE A 14 7.79 -1.65 10.75
N PHE A 15 6.90 -1.40 11.71
CA PHE A 15 7.22 -1.51 13.14
C PHE A 15 7.64 -2.93 13.54
N ILE A 16 6.92 -3.94 13.04
CA ILE A 16 7.33 -5.35 13.21
C ILE A 16 8.74 -5.57 12.66
N LEU A 17 9.04 -5.10 11.45
CA LEU A 17 10.34 -5.31 10.81
C LEU A 17 11.48 -4.65 11.59
N LEU A 18 11.28 -3.41 12.05
CA LEU A 18 12.28 -2.71 12.87
C LEU A 18 12.50 -3.41 14.20
N SER A 19 11.42 -3.84 14.86
CA SER A 19 11.50 -4.48 16.17
C SER A 19 12.09 -5.90 16.07
N PHE A 20 11.81 -6.62 14.97
CA PHE A 20 12.45 -7.89 14.63
C PHE A 20 13.96 -7.72 14.40
N ILE A 21 14.38 -6.70 13.64
CA ILE A 21 15.80 -6.37 13.46
C ILE A 21 16.43 -6.06 14.83
N GLY A 22 15.78 -5.24 15.65
CA GLY A 22 16.29 -4.85 16.97
C GLY A 22 16.44 -6.02 17.93
N ALA A 23 15.55 -6.99 17.88
CA ALA A 23 15.64 -8.22 18.66
C ALA A 23 16.77 -9.13 18.17
N LYS A 24 16.95 -9.24 16.85
CA LYS A 24 18.04 -10.01 16.24
C LYS A 24 19.41 -9.46 16.63
N TYR A 25 19.57 -8.13 16.71
CA TYR A 25 20.81 -7.51 17.18
C TYR A 25 21.09 -7.68 18.67
N LYS A 26 20.06 -7.98 19.48
CA LYS A 26 20.18 -8.16 20.93
C LYS A 26 20.27 -9.62 21.34
N ASP A 27 20.35 -10.56 20.38
CA ASP A 27 20.25 -12.00 20.60
C ASP A 27 19.10 -12.39 21.54
N LYS A 28 17.99 -11.64 21.48
CA LYS A 28 16.80 -11.91 22.28
C LYS A 28 15.86 -12.79 21.49
N GLU A 29 15.34 -13.83 22.16
CA GLU A 29 14.24 -14.61 21.60
C GLU A 29 13.02 -13.73 21.36
N TYR A 30 12.61 -13.67 20.10
CA TYR A 30 11.50 -12.86 19.68
C TYR A 30 10.22 -13.69 19.75
N LYS A 31 9.34 -13.34 20.70
CA LYS A 31 8.13 -14.12 20.98
C LYS A 31 6.99 -13.70 20.06
N ASN A 32 6.11 -14.66 19.72
CA ASN A 32 4.91 -14.38 18.93
C ASN A 32 4.01 -13.26 19.51
N ILE A 33 4.00 -13.10 20.84
CA ILE A 33 3.26 -12.02 21.50
C ILE A 33 3.87 -10.63 21.23
N GLN A 34 5.20 -10.53 21.07
CA GLN A 34 5.87 -9.27 20.73
C GLN A 34 5.52 -8.82 19.32
N PHE A 35 5.36 -9.74 18.36
CA PHE A 35 4.91 -9.40 17.02
C PHE A 35 3.57 -8.65 17.02
N LEU A 36 2.59 -9.19 17.75
CA LEU A 36 1.27 -8.57 17.83
C LEU A 36 1.31 -7.24 18.60
N GLN A 37 2.11 -7.17 19.66
CA GLN A 37 2.31 -5.94 20.43
C GLN A 37 2.95 -4.83 19.59
N ASP A 38 3.99 -5.15 18.83
CA ASP A 38 4.70 -4.20 17.98
C ASP A 38 3.84 -3.74 16.80
N PHE A 39 3.02 -4.64 16.26
CA PHE A 39 2.01 -4.29 15.25
C PHE A 39 0.97 -3.30 15.80
N ILE A 40 0.38 -3.59 16.96
CA ILE A 40 -0.63 -2.74 17.58
C ILE A 40 -0.02 -1.39 17.96
N SER A 41 1.20 -1.38 18.50
CA SER A 41 1.94 -0.15 18.82
C SER A 41 2.17 0.70 17.57
N GLY A 42 2.63 0.10 16.47
CA GLY A 42 2.83 0.79 15.19
C GLY A 42 1.51 1.30 14.59
N ALA A 43 0.46 0.51 14.67
CA ALA A 43 -0.87 0.87 14.18
C ALA A 43 -1.46 2.09 14.94
N ILE A 44 -1.33 2.10 16.27
CA ILE A 44 -1.78 3.23 17.10
C ILE A 44 -0.95 4.48 16.78
N MET A 45 0.37 4.35 16.65
CA MET A 45 1.25 5.48 16.32
C MET A 45 0.86 6.11 14.98
N ILE A 46 0.66 5.32 13.93
CA ILE A 46 0.22 5.82 12.63
C ILE A 46 -1.20 6.35 12.66
N GLY A 47 -2.11 5.73 13.41
CA GLY A 47 -3.46 6.25 13.61
C GLY A 47 -3.46 7.65 14.22
N PHE A 48 -2.69 7.88 15.28
CA PHE A 48 -2.53 9.21 15.86
C PHE A 48 -1.85 10.19 14.90
N THR A 49 -0.84 9.74 14.16
CA THR A 49 -0.13 10.58 13.18
C THR A 49 -1.05 10.98 12.03
N GLY A 50 -1.91 10.07 11.56
CA GLY A 50 -2.92 10.33 10.52
C GLY A 50 -4.02 11.29 10.97
N VAL A 51 -4.34 11.31 12.26
CA VAL A 51 -5.30 12.28 12.82
C VAL A 51 -4.66 13.65 13.04
N LEU A 52 -3.44 13.70 13.55
CA LEU A 52 -2.74 14.96 13.85
C LEU A 52 -2.16 15.64 12.60
N VAL A 53 -1.64 14.85 11.66
CA VAL A 53 -0.97 15.32 10.44
C VAL A 53 -1.46 14.50 9.24
N PRO A 54 -2.72 14.70 8.79
CA PRO A 54 -3.31 13.93 7.71
C PRO A 54 -2.60 14.12 6.36
N ASP A 55 -1.95 15.26 6.14
CA ASP A 55 -1.21 15.60 4.90
C ASP A 55 0.10 14.83 4.73
N LEU A 56 0.59 14.13 5.77
CA LEU A 56 1.82 13.34 5.67
C LEU A 56 1.68 12.13 4.74
N PHE A 57 0.45 11.67 4.54
CA PHE A 57 0.16 10.40 3.86
C PHE A 57 -0.26 10.66 2.41
N PRO A 58 0.50 10.17 1.42
CA PRO A 58 0.09 10.29 0.04
C PRO A 58 -1.19 9.49 -0.21
N VAL A 59 -2.03 10.02 -1.10
CA VAL A 59 -3.25 9.34 -1.53
C VAL A 59 -2.84 8.09 -2.28
N LEU A 60 -3.15 6.92 -1.70
CA LEU A 60 -3.03 5.66 -2.40
C LEU A 60 -4.22 5.56 -3.36
N GLU A 61 -4.02 5.96 -4.60
CA GLU A 61 -4.90 5.59 -5.70
C GLU A 61 -4.70 4.10 -5.94
N ILE A 62 -5.45 3.28 -5.20
CA ILE A 62 -5.57 1.86 -5.54
C ILE A 62 -6.43 1.86 -6.81
N PRO A 63 -5.86 1.60 -8.01
CA PRO A 63 -6.68 1.42 -9.20
C PRO A 63 -7.70 0.36 -8.84
N SER A 64 -8.99 0.68 -9.00
CA SER A 64 -10.11 -0.18 -8.63
C SER A 64 -9.75 -1.61 -8.99
N LEU A 65 -9.51 -2.43 -7.96
CA LEU A 65 -9.15 -3.83 -8.12
C LEU A 65 -10.18 -4.40 -9.09
N PRO A 66 -9.81 -4.85 -10.30
CA PRO A 66 -10.74 -5.60 -11.12
C PRO A 66 -11.15 -6.77 -10.24
N SER A 67 -12.46 -6.85 -10.01
CA SER A 67 -13.16 -7.83 -9.18
C SER A 67 -12.38 -9.15 -9.13
N LEU A 68 -12.16 -9.69 -7.93
CA LEU A 68 -11.44 -10.94 -7.63
C LEU A 68 -11.89 -12.16 -8.46
N SER A 69 -12.95 -12.02 -9.28
CA SER A 69 -13.39 -12.94 -10.33
C SER A 69 -12.53 -12.96 -11.60
N SER A 70 -11.63 -11.99 -11.83
CA SER A 70 -10.78 -11.93 -13.02
C SER A 70 -9.30 -12.03 -12.63
N MET A 71 -8.86 -13.24 -12.32
CA MET A 71 -7.45 -13.59 -12.21
C MET A 71 -6.99 -14.15 -13.57
N PRO A 72 -6.15 -13.45 -14.36
CA PRO A 72 -5.29 -14.09 -15.33
C PRO A 72 -3.95 -14.41 -14.67
N SER A 73 -3.50 -15.63 -14.92
CA SER A 73 -2.28 -16.24 -14.45
C SER A 73 -1.03 -15.40 -14.64
N LEU A 74 -0.10 -15.55 -13.68
CA LEU A 74 1.33 -15.30 -13.82
C LEU A 74 1.82 -15.44 -15.27
N SER A 75 2.12 -14.31 -15.90
CA SER A 75 3.03 -14.25 -17.05
C SER A 75 3.84 -12.97 -16.90
N ALA A 76 5.06 -13.12 -16.42
CA ALA A 76 6.07 -12.10 -16.58
C ALA A 76 6.37 -11.96 -18.08
N GLU A 77 6.25 -10.76 -18.65
CA GLU A 77 7.21 -10.17 -19.58
C GLU A 77 6.64 -8.88 -20.20
N GLY A 78 7.38 -7.78 -20.00
CA GLY A 78 7.65 -6.74 -20.99
C GLY A 78 6.50 -6.07 -21.74
N GLY A 79 6.33 -4.77 -21.45
CA GLY A 79 6.31 -3.77 -22.53
C GLY A 79 4.97 -3.11 -22.85
N GLY A 80 5.08 -1.82 -23.20
CA GLY A 80 4.10 -1.15 -24.05
C GLY A 80 3.19 -0.16 -23.34
N SER A 81 3.69 1.07 -23.18
CA SER A 81 2.87 2.23 -23.53
C SER A 81 2.23 2.01 -24.90
N ASP A 82 1.10 2.68 -25.16
CA ASP A 82 0.51 2.84 -26.49
C ASP A 82 -0.40 1.69 -26.96
N MET A 83 -1.65 1.69 -26.49
CA MET A 83 -2.76 1.17 -27.30
C MET A 83 -4.14 1.72 -26.85
N GLU A 84 -4.29 3.05 -26.87
CA GLU A 84 -5.61 3.66 -26.99
C GLU A 84 -5.99 3.63 -28.49
N LEU A 85 -6.50 2.48 -28.93
CA LEU A 85 -6.91 2.23 -30.32
C LEU A 85 -8.14 3.07 -30.67
N GLN A 86 -7.92 4.31 -31.13
CA GLN A 86 -8.98 5.19 -31.63
C GLN A 86 -9.50 4.68 -32.98
N VAL A 87 -10.57 3.87 -32.98
CA VAL A 87 -11.30 3.45 -34.18
C VAL A 87 -12.53 4.32 -34.40
N GLY A 88 -12.33 5.49 -35.01
CA GLY A 88 -13.41 6.35 -35.48
C GLY A 88 -12.88 7.50 -36.33
N PRO A 89 -13.62 7.96 -37.36
CA PRO A 89 -13.16 9.05 -38.19
C PRO A 89 -12.99 10.34 -37.36
N PRO A 90 -11.87 11.06 -37.53
CA PRO A 90 -11.55 12.23 -36.71
C PRO A 90 -12.60 13.32 -36.90
N ARG A 91 -13.24 13.74 -35.80
CA ARG A 91 -14.14 14.89 -35.81
C ARG A 91 -13.31 16.17 -35.94
N LEU A 92 -13.31 16.75 -37.14
CA LEU A 92 -12.82 18.11 -37.37
C LEU A 92 -13.77 19.10 -36.68
N PHE A 93 -13.40 19.54 -35.49
CA PHE A 93 -13.92 20.77 -34.90
C PHE A 93 -13.33 21.95 -35.69
N GLY A 94 -14.16 22.75 -36.36
CA GLY A 94 -13.71 24.05 -36.88
C GLY A 94 -14.53 24.69 -38.01
N ARG A 95 -15.53 25.46 -37.59
CA ARG A 95 -16.26 26.55 -38.28
C ARG A 95 -17.49 26.21 -39.11
#